data_AF-A0A9E2BLV9-F1
#
_entry.id   AF-A0A9E2BLV9-F1
#
_cell.length_a   1.000
_cell.length_b   1.000
_cell.length_c   1.000
_cell.angle_alpha   90.00
_cell.angle_beta   90.00
_cell.angle_gamma   90.00
#
_symmetry.space_group_name_H-M   'P 1'
#
loop_
_entity.id
_entity.type
_entity.pdbx_description
1 polymer ?
#
loop_
_entity_poly.entity_id
_entity_poly.type
_entity_poly.pdbx_seq_one_letter_code
_entity_poly.pdbx_strand_id
1 'polypeptide(L)'
;MDPLLTDPRSRDLTEDSDLWVILLSRCADLKLRISLHAFRAAGTIITWKNERWVMEPLVDPQRGWGSYEEYRRLRERFLVPKRPELIALLASLPKPWERRKATGS
;
A
#
# COMPACT_ATOMS: atom_id res chain seq x y z
N MET A 1 5.72 14.58 13.15
CA MET A 1 5.39 13.99 11.84
C MET A 1 4.08 13.24 12.01
N ASP A 2 3.11 13.40 11.11
CA ASP A 2 1.83 12.66 11.20
C ASP A 2 2.10 11.16 10.98
N PRO A 3 1.80 10.27 11.95
CA PRO A 3 2.08 8.84 11.83
C PRO A 3 1.36 8.20 10.63
N LEU A 4 0.24 8.77 10.18
CA LEU A 4 -0.50 8.29 9.01
C LEU A 4 0.21 8.57 7.68
N LEU A 5 1.30 9.35 7.69
CA LEU A 5 2.14 9.60 6.51
C LEU A 5 3.38 8.69 6.47
N THR A 6 3.63 7.92 7.54
CA THR A 6 4.75 6.98 7.62
C THR A 6 4.30 5.56 7.34
N ASP A 7 5.21 4.70 6.88
CA ASP A 7 4.92 3.28 6.72
C ASP A 7 5.00 2.54 8.08
N PRO A 8 3.88 1.98 8.58
CA PRO A 8 3.85 1.26 9.85
C PRO A 8 4.61 -0.08 9.82
N ARG A 9 5.03 -0.58 8.65
CA ARG A 9 5.78 -1.84 8.48
C ARG A 9 7.17 -1.64 7.86
N SER A 10 7.71 -0.43 7.99
CA SER A 10 9.03 -0.05 7.48
C SER A 10 10.23 -0.81 8.06
N ARG A 11 10.03 -1.63 9.10
CA ARG A 11 11.09 -2.43 9.73
C ARG A 11 11.15 -3.87 9.22
N ASP A 12 10.07 -4.38 8.63
CA ASP A 12 9.91 -5.82 8.38
C ASP A 12 9.31 -6.16 7.01
N LEU A 13 8.67 -5.19 6.35
CA LEU A 13 8.22 -5.27 4.95
C LEU A 13 8.86 -4.12 4.17
N THR A 14 10.16 -4.18 3.91
CA THR A 14 10.92 -3.00 3.45
C THR A 14 10.85 -2.79 1.94
N GLU A 15 10.51 -3.82 1.17
CA GLU A 15 10.62 -3.85 -0.30
C GLU A 15 9.72 -2.84 -1.01
N ASP A 16 8.59 -2.47 -0.40
CA ASP A 16 7.61 -1.53 -0.91
C ASP A 16 7.35 -0.34 0.03
N SER A 17 8.19 -0.18 1.06
CA SER A 17 8.02 0.82 2.11
C SER A 17 8.01 2.26 1.59
N ASP A 18 8.90 2.57 0.65
CA ASP A 18 8.95 3.85 -0.07
C ASP A 18 7.66 4.14 -0.84
N LEU A 19 7.10 3.13 -1.51
CA LEU A 19 5.84 3.25 -2.23
C LEU A 19 4.68 3.55 -1.29
N TRP A 20 4.65 2.91 -0.12
CA TRP A 20 3.64 3.20 0.91
C TRP A 20 3.75 4.62 1.47
N VAL A 21 4.96 5.11 1.75
CA VAL A 21 5.17 6.50 2.18
C VAL A 21 4.66 7.48 1.12
N ILE A 22 4.95 7.24 -0.17
CA ILE A 22 4.46 8.08 -1.27
C ILE A 22 2.94 7.98 -1.42
N LEU A 23 2.37 6.78 -1.35
CA LEU A 23 0.93 6.55 -1.46
C LEU A 23 0.17 7.29 -0.35
N LEU A 24 0.60 7.13 0.90
CA LEU A 24 -0.03 7.74 2.08
C LEU A 24 0.10 9.27 2.08
N SER A 25 1.27 9.79 1.67
CA SER A 25 1.49 11.25 1.57
C SER A 25 0.67 11.92 0.47
N ARG A 26 0.36 11.22 -0.61
CA ARG A 26 -0.47 11.73 -1.71
C ARG A 26 -1.97 11.54 -1.51
N CYS A 27 -2.38 10.68 -0.58
CA CYS A 27 -3.79 10.42 -0.30
C CYS A 27 -4.42 11.60 0.46
N ALA A 28 -5.19 12.45 -0.23
CA ALA A 28 -5.81 13.62 0.39
C ALA A 28 -6.99 13.27 1.32
N ASP A 29 -7.78 12.25 0.97
CA ASP A 29 -8.90 11.79 1.82
C ASP A 29 -8.37 11.10 3.08
N LEU A 30 -8.68 11.68 4.25
CA LEU A 30 -8.25 11.16 5.55
C LEU A 30 -8.81 9.77 5.86
N LYS A 31 -10.07 9.48 5.49
CA LYS A 31 -10.69 8.17 5.75
C LYS A 31 -10.06 7.09 4.90
N LEU A 32 -9.76 7.40 3.63
CA LEU A 32 -9.01 6.50 2.76
C LEU A 32 -7.59 6.30 3.28
N ARG A 33 -6.90 7.35 3.71
CA ARG A 33 -5.54 7.26 4.28
C ARG A 33 -5.49 6.37 5.51
N ILE A 34 -6.43 6.53 6.44
CA ILE A 34 -6.56 5.66 7.63
C ILE A 34 -6.76 4.21 7.20
N SER A 35 -7.63 3.97 6.21
CA SER A 35 -7.86 2.62 5.67
C SER A 35 -6.58 2.05 5.07
N LEU A 36 -5.90 2.78 4.19
CA LEU A 36 -4.64 2.36 3.57
C LEU A 36 -3.56 2.04 4.60
N HIS A 37 -3.40 2.89 5.62
CA HIS A 37 -2.46 2.67 6.71
C HIS A 37 -2.80 1.39 7.49
N ALA A 38 -4.08 1.13 7.79
CA ALA A 38 -4.51 -0.10 8.45
C ALA A 38 -4.25 -1.35 7.58
N PHE A 39 -4.52 -1.27 6.28
CA PHE A 39 -4.22 -2.35 5.33
C PHE A 39 -2.73 -2.66 5.27
N ARG A 40 -1.89 -1.62 5.28
CA ARG A 40 -0.45 -1.77 5.33
C ARG A 40 0.00 -2.41 6.64
N ALA A 41 -0.48 -1.92 7.78
CA ALA A 41 -0.17 -2.48 9.10
C ALA A 41 -0.50 -3.98 9.19
N ALA A 42 -1.59 -4.40 8.54
CA ALA A 42 -2.01 -5.81 8.45
C ALA A 42 -1.22 -6.67 7.45
N GLY A 43 -0.28 -6.10 6.68
CA GLY A 43 0.57 -6.84 5.74
C GLY A 43 0.13 -6.77 4.28
N THR A 44 -0.58 -5.71 3.87
CA THR A 44 -0.77 -5.47 2.43
C THR A 44 0.52 -4.94 1.81
N ILE A 45 0.87 -5.48 0.65
CA ILE A 45 2.03 -5.08 -0.14
C ILE A 45 1.62 -4.49 -1.49
N ILE A 46 2.49 -3.68 -2.09
CA ILE A 46 2.34 -3.10 -3.42
C ILE A 46 3.28 -3.83 -4.38
N THR A 47 2.72 -4.46 -5.41
CA THR A 47 3.48 -5.21 -6.42
C THR A 47 3.21 -4.68 -7.82
N TRP A 48 4.19 -4.83 -8.72
CA TRP A 48 4.04 -4.47 -10.13
C TRP A 48 3.53 -5.66 -10.92
N LYS A 49 2.34 -5.56 -11.50
CA LYS A 49 1.72 -6.62 -12.32
C LYS A 49 0.98 -6.02 -13.50
N ASN A 50 1.13 -6.60 -14.68
CA ASN A 50 0.45 -6.16 -15.90
C ASN A 50 0.55 -4.65 -16.12
N GLU A 51 1.78 -4.11 -16.04
CA GLU A 51 2.11 -2.70 -16.25
C GLU A 51 1.45 -1.69 -15.28
N ARG A 52 1.01 -2.17 -14.12
CA ARG A 52 0.45 -1.31 -13.07
C ARG A 52 0.84 -1.76 -11.67
N TRP A 53 0.78 -0.82 -10.73
CA TRP A 53 0.86 -1.11 -9.31
C TRP A 53 -0.47 -1.68 -8.82
N VAL A 54 -0.40 -2.76 -8.05
CA VAL A 54 -1.56 -3.39 -7.42
C VAL A 54 -1.29 -3.63 -5.94
N MET A 55 -2.34 -3.62 -5.12
CA MET A 55 -2.27 -4.00 -3.72
C MET A 55 -2.62 -5.48 -3.56
N GLU A 56 -1.82 -6.21 -2.79
CA GLU A 56 -2.02 -7.63 -2.54
C GLU A 56 -1.80 -7.95 -1.05
N PRO A 57 -2.56 -8.89 -0.47
CA PRO A 57 -2.28 -9.32 0.88
C PRO A 57 -1.04 -10.23 0.90
N LEU A 58 -0.10 -9.95 1.80
CA LEU A 58 0.79 -11.00 2.30
C LEU A 58 -0.03 -11.84 3.27
N VAL A 59 -0.38 -13.07 2.89
CA VAL A 59 -1.07 -14.01 3.79
C VAL A 59 -0.03 -14.86 4.48
N ASP A 60 0.22 -14.53 5.75
CA ASP A 60 1.22 -15.18 6.59
C ASP A 60 0.76 -15.09 8.05
N PRO A 61 0.64 -16.22 8.79
CA PRO A 61 0.14 -16.23 10.17
C PRO A 61 0.96 -15.39 11.17
N GLN A 62 2.22 -15.07 10.86
CA GLN A 62 3.11 -14.33 11.74
C GLN A 62 3.34 -12.90 11.26
N ARG A 63 3.33 -12.68 9.95
CA ARG A 63 3.81 -11.43 9.33
C ARG A 63 2.75 -10.67 8.55
N GLY A 64 1.57 -11.23 8.29
CA GLY A 64 0.58 -10.58 7.45
C GLY A 64 -0.86 -10.90 7.82
N TRP A 65 -1.72 -10.93 6.79
CA TRP A 65 -3.13 -11.22 6.93
C TRP A 65 -3.34 -12.67 7.34
N GLY A 66 -4.33 -12.93 8.20
CA GLY A 66 -4.66 -14.29 8.64
C GLY A 66 -5.25 -15.15 7.51
N SER A 67 -5.90 -14.52 6.53
CA SER A 67 -6.42 -15.19 5.34
C SER A 67 -6.71 -14.23 4.20
N TYR A 68 -6.80 -14.77 2.98
CA TYR A 68 -7.29 -14.02 1.81
C TYR A 68 -8.75 -13.56 1.97
N GLU A 69 -9.58 -14.33 2.67
CA GLU A 69 -10.99 -14.01 2.86
C GLU A 69 -11.18 -12.79 3.76
N GLU A 70 -10.42 -12.70 4.84
CA GLU A 70 -10.40 -11.53 5.72
C GLU A 70 -10.00 -10.27 4.96
N TYR A 71 -8.88 -10.33 4.23
CA TYR A 71 -8.43 -9.23 3.37
C TYR A 71 -9.54 -8.81 2.39
N ARG A 72 -10.15 -9.78 1.69
CA ARG A 72 -11.18 -9.52 0.69
C ARG A 72 -12.38 -8.81 1.30
N ARG A 73 -12.90 -9.31 2.42
CA ARG A 73 -14.05 -8.72 3.13
C ARG A 73 -13.79 -7.27 3.52
N LEU A 74 -12.62 -6.98 4.08
CA LEU A 74 -12.26 -5.62 4.47
C LEU A 74 -12.03 -4.74 3.25
N ARG A 75 -11.42 -5.27 2.19
CA ARG A 75 -11.17 -4.53 0.93
C ARG A 75 -12.48 -4.10 0.30
N GLU A 76 -13.45 -5.00 0.24
CA GLU A 76 -14.81 -4.73 -0.27
C GLU A 76 -15.51 -3.65 0.56
N ARG A 77 -15.34 -3.64 1.88
CA ARG A 77 -15.95 -2.64 2.76
C ARG A 77 -15.29 -1.27 2.70
N PHE A 78 -13.96 -1.20 2.68
CA PHE A 78 -13.21 0.04 2.94
C PHE A 78 -12.52 0.63 1.70
N LEU A 79 -12.04 -0.21 0.77
CA LEU A 79 -11.26 0.26 -0.38
C LEU A 79 -12.08 0.33 -1.67
N VAL A 80 -12.98 -0.62 -1.90
CA VAL A 80 -13.83 -0.65 -3.11
C VAL A 80 -14.70 0.59 -3.27
N PRO A 81 -15.33 1.17 -2.22
CA PRO A 81 -16.08 2.41 -2.36
C PRO A 81 -15.23 3.62 -2.81
N LYS A 82 -13.90 3.54 -2.60
CA LYS A 82 -12.91 4.56 -2.97
C LYS A 82 -12.04 4.12 -4.15
N ARG A 83 -12.48 3.11 -4.90
CA ARG A 83 -11.70 2.49 -5.99
C ARG A 83 -11.17 3.49 -7.03
N PRO A 84 -11.94 4.49 -7.52
CA PRO A 84 -11.41 5.44 -8.50
C PRO A 84 -10.22 6.24 -7.96
N GLU A 85 -10.32 6.75 -6.73
CA GLU A 85 -9.26 7.49 -6.05
C GLU A 85 -8.03 6.61 -5.81
N LEU A 86 -8.25 5.37 -5.34
CA LEU A 86 -7.17 4.42 -5.12
C LEU A 86 -6.42 4.06 -6.42
N ILE A 87 -7.13 3.87 -7.53
CA ILE A 87 -6.50 3.60 -8.83
C ILE A 87 -5.65 4.79 -9.27
N ALA A 88 -6.15 6.01 -9.12
CA ALA A 88 -5.40 7.22 -9.45
C ALA A 88 -4.14 7.36 -8.58
N LEU A 89 -4.23 7.09 -7.28
CA LEU A 89 -3.09 7.10 -6.36
C LEU A 89 -2.02 6.07 -6.77
N LEU A 90 -2.42 4.82 -7.01
CA LEU A 90 -1.52 3.75 -7.46
C LEU A 90 -0.88 4.06 -8.81
N ALA A 91 -1.62 4.68 -9.73
CA ALA A 91 -1.10 5.08 -11.03
C ALA A 91 -0.06 6.21 -10.93
N SER A 92 -0.15 7.06 -9.89
CA SER A 92 0.80 8.15 -9.65
C SER A 92 2.16 7.69 -9.12
N LEU A 93 2.24 6.48 -8.55
CA LEU A 93 3.48 5.95 -7.96
C LEU A 93 4.59 5.82 -9.02
N PRO A 94 5.86 6.03 -8.63
CA PRO A 94 6.99 5.87 -9.54
C PRO A 94 7.01 4.44 -10.09
N LYS A 95 7.34 4.30 -11.37
CA LYS A 95 7.45 3.01 -12.05
C LYS A 95 8.65 2.23 -11.52
N PRO A 96 8.67 0.87 -11.63
CA PRO A 96 9.75 0.07 -11.07
C PRO A 96 11.16 0.45 -11.56
N TRP A 97 11.28 0.86 -12.84
CA TRP A 97 12.57 1.28 -13.41
C TRP A 97 13.02 2.67 -12.96
N GLU A 98 12.11 3.50 -12.43
CA GLU A 98 12.43 4.82 -11.86
C GLU A 98 12.98 4.67 -10.44
N ARG A 99 12.51 3.65 -9.69
CA ARG A 99 13.01 3.34 -8.33
C ARG A 99 14.50 2.98 -8.31
N ARG A 100 15.02 2.35 -9.38
CA ARG A 100 16.44 1.93 -9.46
C ARG A 100 17.43 3.08 -9.68
N LYS A 101 16.98 4.24 -10.18
CA LYS A 101 17.87 5.39 -10.43
C LYS A 101 18.19 6.19 -9.17
N ALA A 102 17.49 5.94 -8.05
CA ALA A 102 17.64 6.69 -6.81
C ALA A 102 18.68 6.09 -5.83
N THR A 103 19.19 4.87 -6.08
CA THR A 103 20.14 4.16 -5.22
C THR A 103 21.54 4.01 -5.82
N GLY A 104 21.82 4.73 -6.91
CA GLY A 104 23.14 4.79 -7.55
C GLY A 104 23.63 6.23 -7.72
N SER A 105 24.08 6.83 -6.62
CA SER A 105 24.97 7.99 -6.58
C SER A 105 26.06 7.74 -5.55
#